data_AF-A0A5B1BF00-F1
#
_entry.id   AF-A0A5B1BF00-F1
#
_cell.length_a   1.000
_cell.length_b   1.000
_cell.length_c   1.000
_cell.angle_alpha   90.00
_cell.angle_beta   90.00
_cell.angle_gamma   90.00
#
_symmetry.space_group_name_H-M   'P 1'
#
loop_
_entity.id
_entity.type
_entity.pdbx_description
1 polymer ?
#
loop_
_entity_poly.entity_id
_entity_poly.type
_entity_poly.pdbx_seq_one_letter_code
_entity_poly.pdbx_strand_id
1 'polypeptide(L)'
;MNTAILPGHIGTGPEAIAARIADLLNDARKNPDGLRFDDSYLRATLIDIVCARAPLRLLLPTFHGKCPSRRLTIGDLPDYGEYLAVETLADLHAQIADIYPDTKLLLLSEGHFHADYNLLGTDQAVDDYANRIRDLLSAHPGLVFHGADDLLPKLSRDEQRQILLDDYSPDEAEMRCLMLADEQLLGLYQAYTKLHLKLITDHPDETTSGRQQRMLAKQRALLQLRKYLGFAQLLRSAFGHLAYVKLSALYKSPAQVDQVGINVIKGNHQRGTTSFYAVCRTRAGVHRMVSAADAHTAGHRLVNDHAYPYFEEVVTSCAGTTSFSTSTE
;
A
#
# COMPACT_ATOMS: atom_id res chain seq x y z
N MET A 1 -28.14 -3.07 -53.72
CA MET A 1 -27.05 -2.13 -53.35
C MET A 1 -26.68 -2.41 -51.92
N ASN A 2 -25.49 -2.96 -51.73
CA ASN A 2 -24.96 -3.41 -50.44
C ASN A 2 -24.40 -2.19 -49.71
N THR A 3 -25.04 -1.75 -48.63
CA THR A 3 -24.52 -0.68 -47.77
C THR A 3 -23.41 -1.27 -46.91
N ALA A 4 -22.17 -1.03 -47.34
CA ALA A 4 -20.99 -1.39 -46.57
C ALA A 4 -21.00 -0.64 -45.23
N ILE A 5 -21.03 -1.40 -44.13
CA ILE A 5 -20.74 -0.91 -42.79
C ILE A 5 -19.26 -0.52 -42.80
N LEU A 6 -18.98 0.78 -42.75
CA LEU A 6 -17.63 1.28 -42.52
C LEU A 6 -17.18 0.81 -41.12
N PRO A 7 -15.94 0.27 -40.98
CA PRO A 7 -15.43 -0.13 -39.68
C PRO A 7 -15.38 1.11 -38.78
N GLY A 8 -16.08 1.03 -37.65
CA GLY A 8 -16.31 2.14 -36.75
C GLY A 8 -15.01 2.79 -36.30
N HIS A 9 -14.97 4.11 -36.44
CA HIS A 9 -14.05 4.94 -35.67
C HIS A 9 -14.16 4.53 -34.20
N ILE A 10 -13.06 4.04 -33.63
CA ILE A 10 -12.93 3.86 -32.18
C ILE A 10 -13.25 5.22 -31.56
N GLY A 11 -14.35 5.29 -30.79
CA GLY A 11 -14.89 6.56 -30.32
C GLY A 11 -13.84 7.38 -29.57
N THR A 12 -13.73 8.66 -29.89
CA THR A 12 -12.88 9.63 -29.17
C THR A 12 -13.69 10.49 -28.20
N GLY A 13 -14.95 10.12 -27.95
CA GLY A 13 -15.84 10.82 -27.03
C GLY A 13 -15.49 10.56 -25.55
N PRO A 14 -15.99 11.39 -24.61
CA PRO A 14 -15.70 11.26 -23.19
C PRO A 14 -15.96 9.86 -22.63
N GLU A 15 -17.04 9.19 -23.04
CA GLU A 15 -17.39 7.84 -22.60
C GLU A 15 -16.36 6.79 -23.03
N ALA A 16 -15.83 6.92 -24.24
CA ALA A 16 -14.83 6.00 -24.76
C ALA A 16 -13.46 6.21 -24.11
N ILE A 17 -13.08 7.47 -23.83
CA ILE A 17 -11.86 7.80 -23.08
C ILE A 17 -11.99 7.26 -21.64
N ALA A 18 -13.08 7.57 -20.96
CA ALA A 18 -13.35 7.09 -19.60
C ALA A 18 -13.37 5.57 -19.52
N ALA A 19 -13.96 4.90 -20.52
CA ALA A 19 -13.98 3.45 -20.60
C ALA A 19 -12.56 2.85 -20.65
N ARG A 20 -11.69 3.37 -21.52
CA ARG A 20 -10.31 2.87 -21.64
C ARG A 20 -9.50 3.07 -20.35
N ILE A 21 -9.69 4.19 -19.67
CA ILE A 21 -9.04 4.45 -18.37
C ILE A 21 -9.57 3.49 -17.30
N ALA A 22 -10.89 3.27 -17.24
CA ALA A 22 -11.52 2.34 -16.31
C ALA A 22 -11.00 0.91 -16.52
N ASP A 23 -10.85 0.48 -17.78
CA ASP A 23 -10.33 -0.85 -18.12
C ASP A 23 -8.90 -1.04 -17.58
N LEU A 24 -8.00 -0.06 -17.79
CA LEU A 24 -6.64 -0.10 -17.21
C LEU A 24 -6.64 -0.19 -15.67
N LEU A 25 -7.51 0.56 -15.00
CA LEU A 25 -7.62 0.52 -13.54
C LEU A 25 -8.21 -0.80 -13.02
N ASN A 26 -9.14 -1.39 -13.76
CA ASN A 26 -9.71 -2.71 -13.46
C ASN A 26 -8.70 -3.83 -13.68
N ASP A 27 -7.89 -3.77 -14.74
CA ASP A 27 -6.81 -4.73 -15.00
C ASP A 27 -5.72 -4.67 -13.93
N ALA A 28 -5.45 -3.47 -13.42
CA ALA A 28 -4.52 -3.26 -12.31
C ALA A 28 -5.11 -3.62 -10.93
N ARG A 29 -6.38 -4.05 -10.85
CA ARG A 29 -7.08 -4.23 -9.58
C ARG A 29 -6.50 -5.41 -8.79
N LYS A 30 -6.31 -5.20 -7.49
CA LYS A 30 -6.00 -6.27 -6.54
C LYS A 30 -7.25 -7.12 -6.33
N ASN A 31 -7.32 -8.25 -7.03
CA ASN A 31 -8.46 -9.16 -7.01
C ASN A 31 -8.05 -10.60 -6.65
N PRO A 32 -7.75 -10.88 -5.37
CA PRO A 32 -7.28 -12.19 -4.94
C PRO A 32 -8.31 -13.32 -5.07
N ASP A 33 -9.58 -12.95 -5.17
CA ASP A 33 -10.71 -13.88 -5.17
C ASP A 33 -11.34 -14.07 -6.55
N GLY A 34 -10.81 -13.39 -7.58
CA GLY A 34 -11.40 -13.40 -8.92
C GLY A 34 -12.84 -12.85 -8.96
N LEU A 35 -13.20 -11.96 -8.04
CA LEU A 35 -14.55 -11.39 -7.96
C LEU A 35 -14.80 -10.41 -9.10
N ARG A 36 -16.06 -10.30 -9.50
CA ARG A 36 -16.51 -9.26 -10.42
C ARG A 36 -16.71 -7.94 -9.67
N PHE A 37 -16.25 -6.85 -10.29
CA PHE A 37 -16.46 -5.49 -9.79
C PHE A 37 -17.45 -4.77 -10.70
N ASP A 38 -18.38 -4.04 -10.09
CA ASP A 38 -19.16 -3.03 -10.80
C ASP A 38 -18.31 -1.77 -10.89
N ASP A 39 -18.01 -1.34 -12.12
CA ASP A 39 -17.20 -0.16 -12.40
C ASP A 39 -18.06 1.04 -12.84
N SER A 40 -19.39 0.96 -12.72
CA SER A 40 -20.30 2.03 -13.11
C SER A 40 -19.98 3.35 -12.41
N TYR A 41 -19.67 3.31 -11.11
CA TYR A 41 -19.25 4.50 -10.36
C TYR A 41 -17.93 5.09 -10.91
N LEU A 42 -16.93 4.23 -11.12
CA LEU A 42 -15.63 4.64 -11.68
C LEU A 42 -15.79 5.27 -13.07
N ARG A 43 -16.57 4.62 -13.95
CA ARG A 43 -16.85 5.12 -15.31
C ARG A 43 -17.57 6.46 -15.25
N ALA A 44 -18.59 6.61 -14.40
CA ALA A 44 -19.32 7.86 -14.24
C ALA A 44 -18.38 8.99 -13.78
N THR A 45 -17.56 8.75 -12.75
CA THR A 45 -16.56 9.72 -12.28
C THR A 45 -15.58 10.12 -13.38
N LEU A 46 -15.07 9.15 -14.16
CA LEU A 46 -14.16 9.43 -15.27
C LEU A 46 -14.84 10.20 -16.41
N ILE A 47 -16.10 9.89 -16.73
CA ILE A 47 -16.90 10.64 -17.72
C ILE A 47 -17.02 12.10 -17.28
N ASP A 48 -17.38 12.36 -16.01
CA ASP A 48 -17.52 13.71 -15.49
C ASP A 48 -16.19 14.49 -15.59
N ILE A 49 -15.07 13.86 -15.23
CA ILE A 49 -13.72 14.44 -15.34
C ILE A 49 -13.40 14.81 -16.80
N VAL A 50 -13.60 13.88 -17.73
CA VAL A 50 -13.25 14.06 -19.15
C VAL A 50 -14.17 15.09 -19.81
N CYS A 51 -15.48 15.05 -19.52
CA CYS A 51 -16.46 16.04 -19.99
C CYS A 51 -16.09 17.45 -19.52
N ALA A 52 -15.68 17.60 -18.27
CA ALA A 52 -15.24 18.87 -17.70
C ALA A 52 -13.84 19.29 -18.18
N ARG A 53 -13.11 18.42 -18.90
CA ARG A 53 -11.69 18.59 -19.26
C ARG A 53 -10.83 18.91 -18.04
N ALA A 54 -11.17 18.33 -16.90
CA ALA A 54 -10.45 18.54 -15.65
C ALA A 54 -9.19 17.66 -15.61
N PRO A 55 -8.12 18.09 -14.92
CA PRO A 55 -6.97 17.22 -14.68
C PRO A 55 -7.39 15.96 -13.90
N LEU A 56 -7.01 14.79 -14.40
CA LEU A 56 -7.27 13.52 -13.73
C LEU A 56 -6.24 13.31 -12.62
N ARG A 57 -6.70 13.30 -11.36
CA ARG A 57 -5.87 12.97 -10.21
C ARG A 57 -6.19 11.58 -9.71
N LEU A 58 -5.20 10.73 -9.64
CA LEU A 58 -5.29 9.42 -9.01
C LEU A 58 -4.69 9.55 -7.61
N LEU A 59 -5.49 9.39 -6.56
CA LEU A 59 -5.04 9.57 -5.18
C LEU A 59 -4.76 8.21 -4.55
N LEU A 60 -3.51 7.91 -4.23
CA LEU A 60 -3.10 6.64 -3.65
C LEU A 60 -2.38 6.86 -2.31
N PRO A 61 -3.06 6.61 -1.17
CA PRO A 61 -2.39 6.48 0.12
C PRO A 61 -1.40 5.30 0.09
N THR A 62 -0.10 5.59 0.16
CA THR A 62 0.96 4.56 0.14
C THR A 62 2.32 5.12 0.59
N PHE A 63 3.36 4.27 0.62
CA PHE A 63 4.76 4.63 0.92
C PHE A 63 4.92 5.39 2.24
N HIS A 64 4.43 4.78 3.32
CA HIS A 64 4.39 5.39 4.66
C HIS A 64 5.72 5.30 5.42
N GLY A 65 6.53 4.28 5.12
CA GLY A 65 7.71 3.93 5.90
C GLY A 65 7.85 2.42 6.03
N LYS A 66 8.96 1.97 6.63
CA LYS A 66 9.17 0.58 7.02
C LYS A 66 8.84 0.38 8.50
N CYS A 67 8.29 -0.79 8.80
CA CYS A 67 8.20 -1.22 10.18
C CYS A 67 9.61 -1.47 10.74
N PRO A 68 9.93 -1.03 11.97
CA PRO A 68 11.27 -1.21 12.55
C PRO A 68 11.59 -2.67 12.92
N SER A 69 10.59 -3.57 12.92
CA SER A 69 10.83 -4.99 13.21
C SER A 69 11.59 -5.68 12.08
N ARG A 70 12.85 -6.06 12.36
CA ARG A 70 13.71 -6.86 11.46
C ARG A 70 13.21 -8.29 11.22
N ARG A 71 12.12 -8.68 11.87
CA ARG A 71 11.40 -9.92 11.55
C ARG A 71 10.43 -9.74 10.39
N LEU A 72 9.98 -8.50 10.14
CA LEU A 72 9.06 -8.16 9.06
C LEU A 72 9.81 -7.58 7.86
N THR A 73 10.73 -6.65 8.11
CA THR A 73 11.44 -5.86 7.08
C THR A 73 12.94 -6.21 7.03
N ILE A 74 13.58 -5.94 5.88
CA ILE A 74 15.05 -6.06 5.74
C ILE A 74 15.75 -4.91 6.49
N GLY A 75 15.21 -3.70 6.39
CA GLY A 75 15.80 -2.46 6.87
C GLY A 75 14.74 -1.37 7.03
N ASP A 76 15.18 -0.15 7.37
CA ASP A 76 14.30 1.01 7.53
C ASP A 76 14.06 1.77 6.21
N LEU A 77 14.94 1.54 5.22
CA LEU A 77 14.87 2.17 3.91
C LEU A 77 14.04 1.34 2.92
N PRO A 78 13.54 1.95 1.83
CA PRO A 78 12.92 1.24 0.71
C PRO A 78 13.78 0.06 0.26
N ASP A 79 13.14 -1.08 0.05
CA ASP A 79 13.75 -2.28 -0.48
C ASP A 79 13.22 -2.56 -1.90
N TYR A 80 13.53 -3.73 -2.45
CA TYR A 80 13.13 -4.04 -3.83
C TYR A 80 11.60 -4.08 -4.02
N GLY A 81 10.82 -4.25 -2.94
CA GLY A 81 9.37 -4.16 -2.98
C GLY A 81 8.87 -2.76 -3.32
N GLU A 82 9.43 -1.72 -2.69
CA GLU A 82 9.13 -0.34 -3.05
C GLU A 82 9.55 -0.02 -4.49
N TYR A 83 10.72 -0.49 -4.92
CA TYR A 83 11.18 -0.30 -6.29
C TYR A 83 10.17 -0.89 -7.29
N LEU A 84 9.78 -2.17 -7.13
CA LEU A 84 8.79 -2.81 -8.00
C LEU A 84 7.43 -2.12 -7.96
N ALA A 85 7.04 -1.59 -6.80
CA ALA A 85 5.80 -0.85 -6.64
C ALA A 85 5.81 0.47 -7.42
N VAL A 86 6.90 1.23 -7.32
CA VAL A 86 7.08 2.47 -8.11
C VAL A 86 7.04 2.17 -9.61
N GLU A 87 7.79 1.17 -10.07
CA GLU A 87 7.80 0.80 -11.50
C GLU A 87 6.40 0.37 -11.99
N THR A 88 5.68 -0.43 -11.21
CA THR A 88 4.31 -0.85 -11.56
C THR A 88 3.35 0.33 -11.63
N LEU A 89 3.47 1.29 -10.72
CA LEU A 89 2.65 2.50 -10.70
C LEU A 89 3.01 3.46 -11.84
N ALA A 90 4.30 3.57 -12.18
CA ALA A 90 4.78 4.35 -13.31
C ALA A 90 4.27 3.77 -14.64
N ASP A 91 4.34 2.45 -14.83
CA ASP A 91 3.77 1.75 -15.99
C ASP A 91 2.27 2.05 -16.15
N LEU A 92 1.51 1.98 -15.06
CA LEU A 92 0.07 2.24 -15.05
C LEU A 92 -0.22 3.71 -15.38
N HIS A 93 0.50 4.63 -14.74
CA HIS A 93 0.36 6.07 -15.00
C HIS A 93 0.67 6.41 -16.45
N ALA A 94 1.75 5.88 -17.02
CA ALA A 94 2.14 6.13 -18.41
C ALA A 94 1.05 5.69 -19.40
N GLN A 95 0.49 4.48 -19.22
CA GLN A 95 -0.61 3.99 -20.06
C GLN A 95 -1.88 4.86 -19.97
N ILE A 96 -2.19 5.38 -18.78
CA ILE A 96 -3.31 6.31 -18.60
C ILE A 96 -2.98 7.68 -19.24
N ALA A 97 -1.76 8.17 -19.06
CA ALA A 97 -1.31 9.45 -19.61
C ALA A 97 -1.29 9.45 -21.16
N ASP A 98 -1.01 8.32 -21.79
CA ASP A 98 -1.14 8.15 -23.25
C ASP A 98 -2.59 8.33 -23.74
N ILE A 99 -3.57 8.06 -22.88
CA ILE A 99 -5.00 8.23 -23.17
C ILE A 99 -5.46 9.65 -22.79
N TYR A 100 -5.03 10.12 -21.63
CA TYR A 100 -5.41 11.40 -21.05
C TYR A 100 -4.18 12.09 -20.44
N PRO A 101 -3.46 12.91 -21.24
CA PRO A 101 -2.15 13.46 -20.84
C PRO A 101 -2.16 14.30 -19.55
N ASP A 102 -3.27 14.97 -19.26
CA ASP A 102 -3.44 15.74 -18.02
C ASP A 102 -3.81 14.83 -16.85
N THR A 103 -2.95 13.86 -16.56
CA THR A 103 -3.10 12.88 -15.47
C THR A 103 -1.91 12.95 -14.52
N LYS A 104 -2.19 12.93 -13.21
CA LYS A 104 -1.17 12.78 -12.15
C LYS A 104 -1.55 11.66 -11.18
N LEU A 105 -0.55 10.91 -10.73
CA LEU A 105 -0.69 9.95 -9.64
C LEU A 105 -0.09 10.55 -8.36
N LEU A 106 -0.96 10.92 -7.42
CA LEU A 106 -0.57 11.47 -6.13
C LEU A 106 -0.37 10.33 -5.13
N LEU A 107 0.88 10.15 -4.69
CA LEU A 107 1.29 9.19 -3.68
C LEU A 107 1.27 9.88 -2.32
N LEU A 108 0.30 9.52 -1.48
CA LEU A 108 -0.03 10.25 -0.26
C LEU A 108 0.49 9.48 0.95
N SER A 109 1.56 9.97 1.57
CA SER A 109 2.20 9.30 2.69
C SER A 109 1.65 9.80 4.02
N GLU A 110 1.10 8.87 4.81
CA GLU A 110 0.69 9.08 6.20
C GLU A 110 1.83 8.80 7.21
N GLY A 111 3.07 8.58 6.74
CA GLY A 111 4.20 8.12 7.57
C GLY A 111 4.39 8.85 8.90
N HIS A 112 4.54 10.17 8.86
CA HIS A 112 4.79 11.00 10.06
C HIS A 112 3.65 10.97 11.06
N PHE A 113 2.40 10.79 10.58
CA PHE A 113 1.25 10.66 11.47
C PHE A 113 1.30 9.37 12.31
N HIS A 114 2.06 8.35 11.88
CA HIS A 114 2.14 7.04 12.52
C HIS A 114 3.47 6.77 13.26
N ALA A 115 4.41 7.71 13.30
CA ALA A 115 5.73 7.53 13.91
C ALA A 115 5.73 7.57 15.46
N ASP A 116 4.69 8.13 16.08
CA ASP A 116 4.60 8.36 17.54
C ASP A 116 4.36 7.12 18.41
N TYR A 117 4.06 5.96 17.81
CA TYR A 117 3.89 4.70 18.54
C TYR A 117 4.71 3.53 17.97
N ASN A 118 5.84 3.87 17.33
CA ASN A 118 6.86 2.94 16.84
C ASN A 118 6.34 1.92 15.81
N LEU A 119 5.31 2.28 15.05
CA LEU A 119 4.86 1.48 13.91
C LEU A 119 5.83 1.62 12.72
N LEU A 120 6.34 2.83 12.50
CA LEU A 120 7.19 3.20 11.36
C LEU A 120 8.57 3.74 11.79
N GLY A 121 8.96 3.52 13.04
CA GLY A 121 10.17 4.10 13.62
C GLY A 121 10.01 5.56 14.03
N THR A 122 11.11 6.31 14.06
CA THR A 122 11.16 7.73 14.42
C THR A 122 10.76 8.63 13.24
N ASP A 123 10.48 9.91 13.51
CA ASP A 123 10.28 10.90 12.43
C ASP A 123 11.46 10.95 11.45
N GLN A 124 12.69 10.85 11.95
CA GLN A 124 13.89 10.80 11.11
C GLN A 124 13.90 9.56 10.20
N ALA A 125 13.48 8.39 10.70
CA ALA A 125 13.39 7.18 9.88
C ALA A 125 12.35 7.34 8.75
N VAL A 126 11.24 8.00 9.03
CA VAL A 126 10.22 8.34 8.02
C VAL A 126 10.78 9.34 7.00
N ASP A 127 11.51 10.36 7.44
CA ASP A 127 12.17 11.33 6.54
C ASP A 127 13.18 10.65 5.62
N ASP A 128 14.03 9.78 6.16
CA ASP A 128 15.04 9.04 5.39
C ASP A 128 14.38 8.11 4.36
N TYR A 129 13.30 7.41 4.75
CA TYR A 129 12.50 6.59 3.85
C TYR A 129 11.86 7.43 2.74
N ALA A 130 11.21 8.54 3.10
CA ALA A 130 10.54 9.43 2.15
C ALA A 130 11.53 10.06 1.16
N ASN A 131 12.73 10.44 1.61
CA ASN A 131 13.79 10.92 0.74
C ASN A 131 14.16 9.88 -0.33
N ARG A 132 14.34 8.62 0.07
CA ARG A 132 14.67 7.55 -0.89
C ARG A 132 13.52 7.23 -1.85
N ILE A 133 12.26 7.38 -1.42
CA ILE A 133 11.10 7.30 -2.31
C ILE A 133 11.13 8.46 -3.32
N ARG A 134 11.42 9.69 -2.90
CA ARG A 134 11.55 10.82 -3.85
C ARG A 134 12.67 10.60 -4.86
N ASP A 135 13.79 10.01 -4.44
CA ASP A 135 14.88 9.65 -5.36
C ASP A 135 14.40 8.64 -6.43
N LEU A 136 13.65 7.60 -6.03
CA LEU A 136 13.03 6.64 -6.94
C LEU A 136 12.09 7.31 -7.95
N LEU A 137 11.29 8.27 -7.47
CA LEU A 137 10.29 8.96 -8.28
C LEU A 137 10.88 10.00 -9.22
N SER A 138 12.16 10.37 -9.07
CA SER A 138 12.81 11.39 -9.91
C SER A 138 12.79 11.04 -11.40
N ALA A 139 12.74 9.75 -11.75
CA ALA A 139 12.61 9.26 -13.11
C ALA A 139 11.17 9.33 -13.66
N HIS A 140 10.18 9.58 -12.80
CA HIS A 140 8.75 9.40 -13.06
C HIS A 140 7.93 10.66 -12.75
N PRO A 141 8.02 11.74 -13.57
CA PRO A 141 7.41 13.06 -13.26
C PRO A 141 5.85 13.06 -13.23
N GLY A 142 5.22 11.96 -13.64
CA GLY A 142 3.79 11.72 -13.50
C GLY A 142 3.34 11.35 -12.09
N LEU A 143 4.27 10.85 -11.28
CA LEU A 143 4.05 10.45 -9.90
C LEU A 143 4.53 11.56 -8.96
N VAL A 144 3.66 11.99 -8.06
CA VAL A 144 3.93 13.11 -7.14
C VAL A 144 3.77 12.60 -5.72
N PHE A 145 4.83 12.71 -4.93
CA PHE A 145 4.81 12.31 -3.53
C PHE A 145 4.41 13.50 -2.64
N HIS A 146 3.40 13.29 -1.78
CA HIS A 146 3.00 14.24 -0.76
C HIS A 146 3.12 13.59 0.62
N GLY A 147 3.84 14.24 1.52
CA GLY A 147 3.95 13.87 2.93
C GLY A 147 3.07 14.77 3.82
N ALA A 148 3.31 14.71 5.12
CA ALA A 148 2.56 15.51 6.08
C ALA A 148 2.71 17.03 5.87
N ASP A 149 3.89 17.51 5.44
CA ASP A 149 4.12 18.95 5.20
C ASP A 149 3.36 19.48 3.98
N ASP A 150 3.03 18.62 3.02
CA ASP A 150 2.21 18.99 1.86
C ASP A 150 0.73 19.10 2.24
N LEU A 151 0.28 18.33 3.23
CA LEU A 151 -1.12 18.25 3.65
C LEU A 151 -1.44 19.22 4.80
N LEU A 152 -0.51 19.41 5.72
CA LEU A 152 -0.61 20.27 6.90
C LEU A 152 0.68 21.11 7.02
N PRO A 153 0.86 22.12 6.14
CA PRO A 153 2.11 22.87 6.05
C PRO A 153 2.35 23.77 7.27
N LYS A 154 3.63 24.06 7.53
CA LYS A 154 4.10 25.02 8.56
C LYS A 154 3.75 24.64 10.01
N LEU A 155 3.62 23.36 10.29
CA LEU A 155 3.37 22.81 11.62
C LEU A 155 4.47 21.82 11.98
N SER A 156 4.75 21.67 13.27
CA SER A 156 5.60 20.60 13.78
C SER A 156 4.94 19.23 13.63
N ARG A 157 5.72 18.14 13.71
CA ARG A 157 5.20 16.76 13.62
C ARG A 157 4.14 16.46 14.68
N ASP A 158 4.31 16.99 15.89
CA ASP A 158 3.34 16.81 16.97
C ASP A 158 2.07 17.60 16.74
N GLU A 159 2.15 18.85 16.27
CA GLU A 159 0.97 19.64 15.89
C GLU A 159 0.20 18.98 14.74
N GLN A 160 0.90 18.47 13.72
CA GLN A 160 0.28 17.73 12.61
C GLN A 160 -0.50 16.50 13.11
N ARG A 161 0.08 15.71 14.02
CA ARG A 161 -0.60 14.56 14.63
C ARG A 161 -1.80 14.98 15.47
N GLN A 162 -1.66 16.05 16.24
CA GLN A 162 -2.73 16.55 17.10
C GLN A 162 -3.92 17.02 16.25
N ILE A 163 -3.68 17.82 15.20
CA ILE A 163 -4.72 18.23 14.25
C ILE A 163 -5.37 17.03 13.57
N LEU A 164 -4.59 16.03 13.13
CA LEU A 164 -5.18 14.82 12.55
C LEU A 164 -6.14 14.13 13.53
N LEU A 165 -5.78 14.09 14.82
CA LEU A 165 -6.59 13.42 15.85
C LEU A 165 -7.82 14.23 16.26
N ASP A 166 -7.68 15.55 16.39
CA ASP A 166 -8.73 16.41 16.93
C ASP A 166 -9.75 16.80 15.86
N ASP A 167 -9.28 17.16 14.67
CA ASP A 167 -10.15 17.77 13.64
C ASP A 167 -10.68 16.75 12.64
N TYR A 168 -10.00 15.60 12.50
CA TYR A 168 -10.28 14.64 11.44
C TYR A 168 -10.56 13.22 11.92
N SER A 169 -10.05 12.81 13.08
CA SER A 169 -10.20 11.43 13.55
C SER A 169 -11.41 11.28 14.47
N PRO A 170 -12.16 10.16 14.38
CA PRO A 170 -13.20 9.88 15.36
C PRO A 170 -12.62 9.78 16.78
N ASP A 171 -13.39 10.16 17.79
CA ASP A 171 -13.01 9.95 19.19
C ASP A 171 -13.15 8.47 19.61
N GLU A 172 -12.75 8.13 20.84
CA GLU A 172 -12.83 6.73 21.29
C GLU A 172 -14.26 6.20 21.42
N ALA A 173 -15.23 7.04 21.74
CA ALA A 173 -16.63 6.64 21.87
C ALA A 173 -17.23 6.38 20.49
N GLU A 174 -16.98 7.27 19.53
CA GLU A 174 -17.33 7.11 18.12
C GLU A 174 -16.69 5.86 17.54
N MET A 175 -15.41 5.61 17.82
CA MET A 175 -14.73 4.39 17.38
C MET A 175 -15.42 3.12 17.87
N ARG A 176 -15.91 3.09 19.12
CA ARG A 176 -16.67 1.94 19.63
C ARG A 176 -17.95 1.74 18.84
N CYS A 177 -18.70 2.79 18.57
CA CYS A 177 -19.91 2.73 17.75
C CYS A 177 -19.60 2.23 16.32
N LEU A 178 -18.56 2.77 15.69
CA LEU A 178 -18.15 2.37 14.34
C LEU A 178 -17.73 0.90 14.28
N MET A 179 -16.92 0.42 15.23
CA MET A 179 -16.50 -0.99 15.28
C MET A 179 -17.64 -1.96 15.62
N LEU A 180 -18.69 -1.50 16.29
CA LEU A 180 -19.90 -2.29 16.51
C LEU A 180 -20.77 -2.38 15.23
N ALA A 181 -20.75 -1.33 14.41
CA ALA A 181 -21.54 -1.25 13.18
C ALA A 181 -20.85 -1.85 11.95
N ASP A 182 -19.52 -1.93 11.94
CA ASP A 182 -18.72 -2.37 10.80
C ASP A 182 -17.75 -3.51 11.19
N GLU A 183 -18.10 -4.73 10.78
CA GLU A 183 -17.29 -5.93 11.01
C GLU A 183 -15.90 -5.86 10.33
N GLN A 184 -15.76 -5.16 9.21
CA GLN A 184 -14.46 -4.99 8.54
C GLN A 184 -13.57 -4.08 9.37
N LEU A 185 -14.13 -3.00 9.93
CA LEU A 185 -13.41 -2.09 10.81
C LEU A 185 -12.98 -2.79 12.10
N LEU A 186 -13.85 -3.62 12.69
CA LEU A 186 -13.50 -4.47 13.83
C LEU A 186 -12.39 -5.47 13.47
N GLY A 187 -12.47 -6.10 12.30
CA GLY A 187 -11.43 -7.00 11.80
C GLY A 187 -10.08 -6.30 11.66
N LEU A 188 -10.07 -5.06 11.17
CA LEU A 188 -8.85 -4.25 11.05
C LEU A 188 -8.26 -3.90 12.42
N TYR A 189 -9.09 -3.51 13.39
CA TYR A 189 -8.66 -3.28 14.77
C TYR A 189 -8.00 -4.54 15.38
N GLN A 190 -8.60 -5.71 15.18
CA GLN A 190 -8.05 -6.97 15.67
C GLN A 190 -6.72 -7.31 14.99
N ALA A 191 -6.59 -7.07 13.69
CA ALA A 191 -5.34 -7.27 12.95
C ALA A 191 -4.23 -6.33 13.46
N TYR A 192 -4.53 -5.04 13.65
CA TYR A 192 -3.58 -4.08 14.22
C TYR A 192 -3.20 -4.44 15.66
N THR A 193 -4.13 -4.92 16.48
CA THR A 193 -3.82 -5.37 17.84
C THR A 193 -2.82 -6.53 17.82
N LYS A 194 -3.00 -7.50 16.92
CA LYS A 194 -2.05 -8.62 16.76
C LYS A 194 -0.67 -8.14 16.29
N LEU A 195 -0.63 -7.20 15.34
CA LEU A 195 0.61 -6.60 14.85
C LEU A 195 1.34 -5.88 15.98
N HIS A 196 0.69 -4.96 16.69
CA HIS A 196 1.29 -4.23 17.81
C HIS A 196 1.76 -5.15 18.91
N LEU A 197 1.00 -6.20 19.23
CA LEU A 197 1.43 -7.19 20.22
C LEU A 197 2.73 -7.86 19.77
N LYS A 198 2.84 -8.26 18.49
CA LYS A 198 4.07 -8.83 17.93
C LYS A 198 5.24 -7.85 18.04
N LEU A 199 5.05 -6.59 17.65
CA LEU A 199 6.10 -5.56 17.71
C LEU A 199 6.59 -5.29 19.14
N ILE A 200 5.66 -5.25 20.11
CA ILE A 200 6.00 -5.08 21.52
C ILE A 200 6.75 -6.31 22.04
N THR A 201 6.35 -7.53 21.66
CA THR A 201 7.03 -8.74 22.11
C THR A 201 8.41 -8.95 21.47
N ASP A 202 8.65 -8.39 20.28
CA ASP A 202 9.94 -8.45 19.60
C ASP A 202 10.97 -7.46 20.18
N HIS A 203 10.52 -6.45 20.93
CA HIS A 203 11.35 -5.49 21.66
C HIS A 203 10.93 -5.42 23.14
N PRO A 204 11.10 -6.50 23.92
CA PRO A 204 10.72 -6.48 25.32
C PRO A 204 11.67 -5.55 26.07
N ASP A 205 11.20 -4.36 26.44
CA ASP A 205 11.74 -3.70 27.62
C ASP A 205 11.55 -4.68 28.80
N GLU A 206 12.62 -4.95 29.55
CA GLU A 206 12.66 -5.98 30.61
C GLU A 206 11.65 -5.76 31.77
N THR A 207 10.78 -4.75 31.68
CA THR A 207 9.94 -4.25 32.76
C THR A 207 8.42 -4.35 32.53
N THR A 208 7.94 -4.81 31.37
CA THR A 208 6.48 -4.92 31.12
C THR A 208 5.93 -6.35 31.18
N SER A 209 4.98 -6.59 32.08
CA SER A 209 4.22 -7.83 32.14
C SER A 209 3.41 -8.08 30.85
N GLY A 210 3.13 -9.35 30.52
CA GLY A 210 2.32 -9.70 29.35
C GLY A 210 0.91 -9.08 29.35
N ARG A 211 0.36 -8.72 30.50
CA ARG A 211 -0.91 -7.96 30.59
C ARG A 211 -0.72 -6.52 30.10
N GLN A 212 0.36 -5.85 30.52
CA GLN A 212 0.67 -4.49 30.07
C GLN A 212 0.96 -4.46 28.57
N GLN A 213 1.68 -5.45 28.03
CA GLN A 213 1.92 -5.56 26.58
C GLN A 213 0.61 -5.66 25.78
N ARG A 214 -0.34 -6.50 26.21
CA ARG A 214 -1.66 -6.60 25.56
C ARG A 214 -2.48 -5.32 25.65
N MET A 215 -2.39 -4.61 26.77
CA MET A 215 -3.09 -3.33 26.95
C MET A 215 -2.51 -2.26 26.02
N LEU A 216 -1.18 -2.13 25.99
CA LEU A 216 -0.48 -1.21 25.11
C LEU A 216 -0.75 -1.51 23.62
N ALA A 217 -0.77 -2.80 23.24
CA ALA A 217 -1.09 -3.22 21.88
C ALA A 217 -2.49 -2.76 21.44
N LYS A 218 -3.50 -2.88 22.31
CA LYS A 218 -4.86 -2.41 22.06
C LYS A 218 -4.92 -0.88 21.93
N GLN A 219 -4.23 -0.16 22.81
CA GLN A 219 -4.16 1.30 22.74
C GLN A 219 -3.53 1.79 21.42
N ARG A 220 -2.38 1.22 21.04
CA ARG A 220 -1.71 1.56 19.77
C ARG A 220 -2.55 1.18 18.55
N ALA A 221 -3.23 0.04 18.59
CA ALA A 221 -4.13 -0.38 17.52
C ALA A 221 -5.33 0.55 17.35
N LEU A 222 -5.94 1.00 18.46
CA LEU A 222 -7.02 1.97 18.42
C LEU A 222 -6.54 3.30 17.86
N LEU A 223 -5.39 3.80 18.32
CA LEU A 223 -4.78 5.04 17.83
C LEU A 223 -4.47 4.96 16.32
N GLN A 224 -3.89 3.85 15.86
CA GLN A 224 -3.64 3.60 14.44
C GLN A 224 -4.92 3.63 13.62
N LEU A 225 -5.99 3.01 14.12
CA LEU A 225 -7.26 2.95 13.41
C LEU A 225 -7.95 4.32 13.35
N ARG A 226 -7.90 5.09 14.44
CA ARG A 226 -8.36 6.48 14.48
C ARG A 226 -7.66 7.32 13.42
N LYS A 227 -6.32 7.27 13.38
CA LYS A 227 -5.52 8.00 12.40
C LYS A 227 -5.77 7.56 10.96
N TYR A 228 -5.96 6.26 10.72
CA TYR A 228 -6.34 5.75 9.40
C TYR A 228 -7.68 6.35 8.90
N LEU A 229 -8.69 6.42 9.77
CA LEU A 229 -9.97 7.06 9.42
C LEU A 229 -9.82 8.58 9.30
N GLY A 230 -9.03 9.20 10.17
CA GLY A 230 -8.75 10.63 10.13
C GLY A 230 -7.99 11.05 8.89
N PHE A 231 -7.03 10.26 8.42
CA PHE A 231 -6.30 10.56 7.20
C PHE A 231 -7.23 10.55 5.98
N ALA A 232 -8.18 9.61 5.92
CA ALA A 232 -9.20 9.61 4.88
C ALA A 232 -10.08 10.89 4.91
N GLN A 233 -10.35 11.46 6.09
CA GLN A 233 -11.05 12.74 6.22
C GLN A 233 -10.18 13.93 5.83
N LEU A 234 -8.91 13.96 6.26
CA LEU A 234 -7.93 14.97 5.88
C LEU A 234 -7.79 15.04 4.35
N LEU A 235 -7.70 13.88 3.68
CA LEU A 235 -7.64 13.83 2.22
C LEU A 235 -8.91 14.38 1.55
N ARG A 236 -10.10 14.11 2.13
CA ARG A 236 -11.35 14.71 1.64
C ARG A 236 -11.35 16.22 1.83
N SER A 237 -10.82 16.74 2.93
CA SER A 237 -10.69 18.19 3.15
C SER A 237 -9.72 18.81 2.13
N ALA A 238 -8.54 18.22 1.97
CA ALA A 238 -7.47 18.73 1.11
C ALA A 238 -7.81 18.65 -0.39
N PHE A 239 -8.45 17.56 -0.84
CA PHE A 239 -8.67 17.30 -2.26
C PHE A 239 -10.15 17.23 -2.68
N GLY A 240 -11.11 17.30 -1.75
CA GLY A 240 -12.55 17.11 -2.03
C GLY A 240 -13.16 18.10 -3.00
N HIS A 241 -12.52 19.26 -3.17
CA HIS A 241 -12.92 20.28 -4.14
C HIS A 241 -12.35 20.05 -5.55
N LEU A 242 -11.50 19.03 -5.72
CA LEU A 242 -10.87 18.66 -6.99
C LEU A 242 -11.52 17.38 -7.52
N ALA A 243 -11.44 17.18 -8.84
CA ALA A 243 -11.85 15.92 -9.44
C ALA A 243 -10.72 14.89 -9.29
N TYR A 244 -11.05 13.71 -8.76
CA TYR A 244 -10.10 12.62 -8.54
C TYR A 244 -10.75 11.24 -8.56
N VAL A 245 -9.93 10.22 -8.77
CA VAL A 245 -10.24 8.82 -8.50
C VAL A 245 -9.40 8.36 -7.30
N LYS A 246 -10.07 7.78 -6.30
CA LYS A 246 -9.40 7.26 -5.11
C LYS A 246 -8.90 5.84 -5.36
N LEU A 247 -7.62 5.62 -5.09
CA LEU A 247 -6.96 4.33 -5.16
C LEU A 247 -6.59 3.84 -3.75
N SER A 248 -6.25 2.56 -3.64
CA SER A 248 -5.72 1.97 -2.41
C SER A 248 -4.72 0.86 -2.74
N ALA A 249 -3.63 0.75 -1.99
CA ALA A 249 -2.72 -0.41 -2.07
C ALA A 249 -3.30 -1.67 -1.37
N LEU A 250 -4.41 -1.51 -0.63
CA LEU A 250 -5.14 -2.58 0.02
C LEU A 250 -6.22 -3.14 -0.89
N TYR A 251 -6.58 -4.41 -0.65
CA TYR A 251 -7.77 -4.99 -1.26
C TYR A 251 -9.02 -4.18 -0.86
N LYS A 252 -9.92 -3.99 -1.81
CA LYS A 252 -11.23 -3.35 -1.62
C LYS A 252 -12.29 -4.29 -2.14
N SER A 253 -13.30 -4.56 -1.31
CA SER A 253 -14.38 -5.46 -1.70
C SER A 253 -15.22 -4.85 -2.83
N PRO A 254 -15.96 -5.66 -3.61
CA PRO A 254 -16.85 -5.14 -4.64
C PRO A 254 -17.91 -4.15 -4.15
N ALA A 255 -18.25 -4.18 -2.86
CA ALA A 255 -19.19 -3.22 -2.26
C ALA A 255 -18.59 -1.81 -2.07
N GLN A 256 -17.27 -1.67 -2.09
CA GLN A 256 -16.56 -0.39 -1.93
C GLN A 256 -16.31 0.26 -3.29
N VAL A 257 -17.36 0.83 -3.86
CA VAL A 257 -17.35 1.38 -5.23
C VAL A 257 -16.63 2.74 -5.34
N ASP A 258 -16.44 3.43 -4.23
CA ASP A 258 -15.85 4.78 -4.14
C ASP A 258 -14.32 4.81 -4.26
N GLN A 259 -13.69 3.64 -4.38
CA GLN A 259 -12.24 3.49 -4.46
C GLN A 259 -11.81 2.20 -5.15
N VAL A 260 -10.65 2.22 -5.78
CA VAL A 260 -10.08 1.07 -6.50
C VAL A 260 -8.85 0.53 -5.76
N GLY A 261 -8.91 -0.73 -5.33
CA GLY A 261 -7.74 -1.42 -4.77
C GLY A 261 -6.79 -1.84 -5.89
N ILE A 262 -5.58 -1.29 -5.95
CA ILE A 262 -4.58 -1.55 -7.00
C ILE A 262 -3.53 -2.53 -6.52
N ASN A 263 -3.17 -3.48 -7.39
CA ASN A 263 -2.08 -4.39 -7.13
C ASN A 263 -0.73 -3.75 -7.51
N VAL A 264 -0.11 -3.10 -6.53
CA VAL A 264 1.17 -2.39 -6.74
C VAL A 264 2.36 -3.33 -6.94
N ILE A 265 2.27 -4.62 -6.58
CA ILE A 265 3.31 -5.60 -6.84
C ILE A 265 2.71 -6.75 -7.64
N LYS A 266 3.05 -6.82 -8.93
CA LYS A 266 2.53 -7.85 -9.85
C LYS A 266 2.66 -9.26 -9.24
N GLY A 267 1.55 -9.99 -9.17
CA GLY A 267 1.48 -11.33 -8.56
C GLY A 267 1.25 -11.38 -7.04
N ASN A 268 1.22 -10.24 -6.34
CA ASN A 268 0.87 -10.21 -4.93
C ASN A 268 -0.65 -10.14 -4.70
N HIS A 269 -1.24 -11.29 -4.42
CA HIS A 269 -2.67 -11.41 -4.09
C HIS A 269 -2.94 -11.47 -2.57
N GLN A 270 -1.96 -11.17 -1.71
CA GLN A 270 -2.21 -11.17 -0.27
C GLN A 270 -3.05 -9.95 0.13
N ARG A 271 -4.22 -10.19 0.76
CA ARG A 271 -5.20 -9.14 1.10
C ARG A 271 -4.64 -8.03 1.99
N GLY A 272 -3.85 -8.40 3.00
CA GLY A 272 -3.46 -7.52 4.10
C GLY A 272 -2.01 -7.04 4.07
N THR A 273 -1.28 -7.29 2.99
CA THR A 273 0.13 -6.91 2.93
C THR A 273 0.31 -5.64 2.10
N THR A 274 0.72 -4.58 2.78
CA THR A 274 1.29 -3.37 2.21
C THR A 274 2.82 -3.47 2.22
N SER A 275 3.53 -2.39 1.85
CA SER A 275 4.99 -2.22 1.76
C SER A 275 5.83 -2.59 3.01
N PHE A 276 5.22 -3.15 4.05
CA PHE A 276 5.86 -3.59 5.29
C PHE A 276 6.61 -4.92 5.20
N TYR A 277 6.55 -5.61 4.08
CA TYR A 277 7.20 -6.91 3.92
C TYR A 277 8.38 -6.80 2.96
N ALA A 278 9.36 -7.67 3.18
CA ALA A 278 10.44 -7.88 2.24
C ALA A 278 9.93 -8.56 0.97
N VAL A 279 10.70 -8.44 -0.11
CA VAL A 279 10.48 -9.24 -1.33
C VAL A 279 11.50 -10.38 -1.39
N CYS A 280 11.00 -11.55 -1.79
CA CYS A 280 11.81 -12.70 -2.17
C CYS A 280 11.64 -12.99 -3.67
N ARG A 281 12.76 -13.07 -4.40
CA ARG A 281 12.80 -13.55 -5.78
C ARG A 281 12.92 -15.07 -5.78
N THR A 282 11.94 -15.71 -6.38
CA THR A 282 11.86 -17.15 -6.55
C THR A 282 12.79 -17.63 -7.66
N ARG A 283 13.04 -18.94 -7.72
CA ARG A 283 13.85 -19.54 -8.81
C ARG A 283 13.28 -19.30 -10.21
N ALA A 284 11.97 -19.16 -10.34
CA ALA A 284 11.31 -18.86 -11.60
C ALA A 284 11.39 -17.36 -11.98
N GLY A 285 12.11 -16.54 -11.20
CA GLY A 285 12.22 -15.09 -11.40
C GLY A 285 11.01 -14.29 -10.91
N VAL A 286 10.00 -14.95 -10.35
CA VAL A 286 8.81 -14.29 -9.78
C VAL A 286 9.13 -13.70 -8.42
N HIS A 287 8.65 -12.49 -8.15
CA HIS A 287 8.78 -11.83 -6.85
C HIS A 287 7.58 -12.14 -5.96
N ARG A 288 7.81 -12.50 -4.70
CA ARG A 288 6.76 -12.71 -3.69
C ARG A 288 7.08 -11.90 -2.46
N MET A 289 6.04 -11.42 -1.78
CA MET A 289 6.24 -10.78 -0.50
C MET A 289 6.35 -11.82 0.62
N VAL A 290 7.33 -11.61 1.49
CA VAL A 290 7.64 -12.49 2.63
C VAL A 290 8.05 -11.65 3.82
N SER A 291 7.86 -12.17 5.04
CA SER A 291 8.51 -11.56 6.20
C SER A 291 10.00 -11.90 6.18
N ALA A 292 10.85 -10.99 6.67
CA ALA A 292 12.28 -11.26 6.78
C ALA A 292 12.57 -12.51 7.63
N ALA A 293 11.80 -12.74 8.70
CA ALA A 293 11.92 -13.94 9.53
C ALA A 293 11.59 -15.23 8.76
N ASP A 294 10.55 -15.23 7.92
CA ASP A 294 10.20 -16.39 7.10
C ASP A 294 11.29 -16.66 6.05
N ALA A 295 11.81 -15.60 5.41
CA ALA A 295 12.89 -15.72 4.44
C ALA A 295 14.17 -16.31 5.07
N HIS A 296 14.55 -15.84 6.25
CA HIS A 296 15.67 -16.41 7.01
C HIS A 296 15.43 -17.86 7.42
N THR A 297 14.23 -18.19 7.90
CA THR A 297 13.85 -19.56 8.29
C THR A 297 13.90 -20.51 7.09
N ALA A 298 13.50 -20.04 5.92
CA ALA A 298 13.57 -20.78 4.67
C ALA A 298 14.97 -20.85 4.05
N GLY A 299 15.99 -20.27 4.70
CA GLY A 299 17.37 -20.28 4.21
C GLY A 299 17.59 -19.44 2.94
N HIS A 300 16.72 -18.47 2.68
CA HIS A 300 16.88 -17.56 1.55
C HIS A 300 18.10 -16.64 1.76
N ARG A 301 18.81 -16.34 0.67
CA ARG A 301 19.98 -15.48 0.69
C ARG A 301 19.56 -14.03 0.60
N LEU A 302 20.03 -13.19 1.52
CA LEU A 302 19.90 -11.75 1.36
C LEU A 302 20.85 -11.28 0.27
N VAL A 303 20.29 -10.64 -0.75
CA VAL A 303 21.02 -10.03 -1.86
C VAL A 303 21.01 -8.51 -1.66
N ASN A 304 22.21 -7.93 -1.64
CA ASN A 304 22.44 -6.51 -1.36
C ASN A 304 23.47 -5.90 -2.34
N ASP A 305 23.50 -6.42 -3.57
CA ASP A 305 24.39 -5.98 -4.66
C ASP A 305 23.78 -4.84 -5.49
N HIS A 306 22.49 -4.56 -5.30
CA HIS A 306 21.77 -3.44 -5.90
C HIS A 306 21.43 -2.37 -4.84
N ALA A 307 21.03 -1.18 -5.30
CA ALA A 307 20.62 -0.07 -4.43
C ALA A 307 19.41 -0.41 -3.51
N TYR A 308 18.70 -1.51 -3.79
CA TYR A 308 17.52 -1.99 -3.08
C TYR A 308 17.67 -3.48 -2.74
N PRO A 309 17.75 -3.85 -1.45
CA PRO A 309 17.96 -5.23 -1.05
C PRO A 309 16.72 -6.10 -1.25
N TYR A 310 16.92 -7.41 -1.43
CA TYR A 310 15.86 -8.42 -1.52
C TYR A 310 16.37 -9.80 -1.09
N PHE A 311 15.46 -10.74 -0.84
CA PHE A 311 15.81 -12.15 -0.61
C PHE A 311 15.81 -12.94 -1.92
N GLU A 312 16.69 -13.91 -2.04
CA GLU A 312 16.71 -14.87 -3.15
C GLU A 312 16.53 -16.30 -2.63
N GLU A 313 15.65 -17.06 -3.27
CA GLU A 313 15.36 -18.43 -2.91
C GLU A 313 16.54 -19.37 -3.22
N VAL A 314 17.08 -20.03 -2.19
CA VAL A 314 18.22 -20.98 -2.29
C VAL A 314 17.75 -22.43 -2.14
N VAL A 315 18.51 -23.40 -2.66
CA VAL A 315 18.31 -24.84 -2.41
C VAL A 315 18.85 -25.18 -1.02
N THR A 316 18.00 -25.64 -0.11
CA THR A 316 18.47 -26.55 0.93
C THR A 316 18.75 -27.90 0.26
N SER A 317 20.02 -28.25 0.10
CA SER A 317 20.36 -29.64 -0.22
C SER A 317 19.80 -30.49 0.92
N CYS A 318 18.77 -31.30 0.67
CA CYS A 318 18.45 -32.39 1.57
C CYS A 318 19.75 -33.16 1.78
N ALA A 319 20.23 -33.19 3.02
CA ALA A 319 21.38 -34.00 3.40
C ALA A 319 21.12 -35.40 2.82
N GLY A 320 22.02 -35.82 1.92
CA GLY A 320 21.91 -37.09 1.25
C GLY A 320 21.64 -38.16 2.27
N THR A 321 20.60 -38.97 2.01
CA THR A 321 20.46 -40.26 2.65
C THR A 321 21.78 -40.98 2.37
N THR A 322 22.64 -41.05 3.37
CA THR A 322 23.85 -41.87 3.33
C THR A 322 23.39 -43.27 3.03
N SER A 323 23.61 -43.70 1.79
CA SER A 323 23.48 -45.08 1.38
C SER A 323 24.42 -45.89 2.28
N PHE A 324 23.86 -46.61 3.25
CA PHE A 324 24.55 -47.72 3.87
C PHE A 324 24.71 -48.80 2.79
N SER A 325 25.83 -48.76 2.09
CA SER A 325 26.36 -49.94 1.41
C SER A 325 26.90 -50.86 2.48
N THR A 326 26.09 -51.80 2.93
CA THR A 326 26.60 -53.00 3.59
C THR A 326 27.10 -53.94 2.50
N SER A 327 28.41 -53.90 2.27
CA SER A 327 29.12 -55.02 1.67
C SER A 327 29.32 -56.07 2.76
N THR A 328 28.79 -57.28 2.56
CA THR A 328 29.41 -58.55 2.98
C THR A 328 28.62 -59.73 2.40
N GLU A 329 29.37 -60.53 1.63
CA GLU A 329 29.19 -61.95 1.28
C GLU A 329 28.12 -62.36 0.25
#